data_AF-A0A0V0YSW8-F1
#
_entry.id   AF-A0A0V0YSW8-F1
#
_cell.length_a   1.000
_cell.length_b   1.000
_cell.length_c   1.000
_cell.angle_alpha   90.00
_cell.angle_beta   90.00
_cell.angle_gamma   90.00
#
_symmetry.space_group_name_H-M   'P 1'
#
loop_
_entity.id
_entity.type
_entity.pdbx_description
1 polymer ?
#
loop_
_entity_poly.entity_id
_entity_poly.type
_entity_poly.pdbx_seq_one_letter_code
_entity_poly.pdbx_strand_id
1 'polypeptide(L)' 'MVYDSLDYAKKNEPKYRLARHGLYEKKKTSRKQRKERKNRMKKVRGTAKANVGAGKKKE' A
#
# COMPACT_ATOMS: atom_id res chain seq x y z
N MET A 1 21.81 -13.67 -5.99
CA MET A 1 20.99 -14.55 -6.83
C MET A 1 21.04 -14.02 -8.24
N VAL A 2 21.43 -14.86 -9.20
CA VAL A 2 21.34 -14.56 -10.62
C VAL A 2 20.07 -15.24 -11.12
N TYR A 3 19.22 -14.49 -11.82
CA TYR A 3 18.03 -15.06 -12.46
C TYR A 3 18.20 -14.94 -13.97
N ASP A 4 17.64 -15.91 -14.68
CA ASP A 4 17.70 -15.96 -16.14
C ASP A 4 16.86 -14.86 -16.81
N SER A 5 15.84 -14.35 -16.10
CA SER A 5 14.99 -13.26 -16.60
C SER A 5 14.60 -12.25 -15.54
N LEU A 6 14.36 -11.02 -15.99
CA LEU A 6 13.89 -9.93 -15.13
C LEU A 6 12.48 -10.18 -14.57
N ASP A 7 11.63 -10.92 -15.29
CA ASP A 7 10.28 -11.25 -14.81
C ASP A 7 10.35 -12.18 -13.60
N TYR A 8 11.22 -13.20 -13.65
CA TYR A 8 11.43 -14.10 -12.54
C TYR A 8 12.03 -13.39 -11.32
N ALA A 9 12.93 -12.44 -11.55
CA ALA A 9 13.46 -11.58 -10.50
C ALA A 9 12.35 -10.73 -9.85
N LYS A 10 11.47 -10.09 -10.62
CA LYS A 10 10.40 -9.23 -10.09
C LYS A 10 9.36 -10.00 -9.27
N LYS A 11 9.08 -11.25 -9.62
CA LYS A 11 8.10 -12.10 -8.92
C LYS A 11 8.63 -12.68 -7.61
N ASN A 12 9.88 -13.13 -7.60
CA ASN A 12 10.44 -13.91 -6.50
C ASN A 12 11.32 -13.11 -5.54
N GLU A 13 11.97 -12.02 -6.00
CA GLU A 13 12.80 -11.21 -5.12
C GLU A 13 11.98 -10.42 -4.10
N PRO A 14 12.48 -10.24 -2.87
CA PRO A 14 11.87 -9.32 -1.92
C PRO A 14 11.78 -7.90 -2.48
N LYS A 15 10.60 -7.27 -2.32
CA LYS A 15 10.32 -5.91 -2.82
C LYS A 15 11.32 -4.84 -2.37
N TYR A 16 11.99 -5.02 -1.22
CA TYR A 16 13.01 -4.07 -0.76
C TYR A 16 14.28 -4.10 -1.62
N ARG A 17 14.65 -5.26 -2.18
CA ARG A 17 15.77 -5.37 -3.14
C ARG A 17 15.40 -4.75 -4.48
N LEU A 18 14.20 -5.04 -4.98
CA LEU A 18 13.67 -4.42 -6.19
C LEU A 18 13.63 -2.89 -6.10
N ALA A 19 13.28 -2.35 -4.93
CA ALA A 19 13.31 -0.90 -4.70
C ALA A 19 14.72 -0.31 -4.75
N ARG A 20 15.75 -1.02 -4.25
CA ARG A 20 17.15 -0.57 -4.35
C ARG A 20 17.64 -0.55 -5.80
N HIS A 21 17.18 -1.51 -6.61
CA HIS A 21 17.49 -1.58 -8.04
C HIS A 21 16.59 -0.67 -8.90
N GLY A 22 15.71 0.14 -8.30
CA GLY A 22 14.81 1.05 -9.03
C GLY A 22 13.65 0.37 -9.78
N LEU A 23 13.48 -0.94 -9.62
CA LEU A 23 12.43 -1.73 -10.31
C LEU A 23 11.07 -1.69 -9.59
N TYR A 24 11.01 -1.11 -8.39
CA TYR A 24 9.79 -1.00 -7.61
C TYR A 24 9.75 0.27 -6.76
N GLU A 25 8.69 1.07 -6.91
CA GLU A 25 8.48 2.23 -6.04
C GLU A 25 7.51 1.88 -4.89
N LYS A 26 7.99 2.04 -3.65
CA LYS A 26 7.16 1.83 -2.46
C LYS A 26 6.46 3.13 -2.06
N LYS A 27 5.15 3.21 -2.27
CA LYS A 27 4.32 4.30 -1.71
C LYS A 27 4.42 4.32 -0.18
N LYS A 28 4.95 5.41 0.38
CA LYS A 28 5.16 5.58 1.83
C LYS A 28 3.96 6.27 2.48
N THR A 29 3.02 5.47 3.00
CA THR A 29 1.99 6.00 3.94
C THR A 29 2.40 5.71 5.37
N SER A 30 2.25 6.69 6.28
CA SER A 30 2.59 6.51 7.69
C SER A 30 1.80 5.35 8.32
N ARG A 31 2.44 4.59 9.21
CA ARG A 31 1.78 3.52 9.98
C ARG A 31 0.65 4.09 10.86
N LYS A 32 0.84 5.29 11.40
CA LYS A 32 -0.15 6.01 12.22
C LYS A 32 -1.43 6.28 11.42
N GLN A 33 -1.30 6.92 10.25
CA GLN A 33 -2.43 7.25 9.37
C GLN A 33 -3.24 6.01 8.95
N ARG A 34 -2.56 4.89 8.65
CA ARG A 34 -3.24 3.61 8.31
C ARG A 34 -4.05 3.05 9.47
N LYS A 35 -3.49 3.08 10.69
CA LYS A 35 -4.18 2.60 11.89
C LYS A 35 -5.38 3.49 12.25
N GLU A 36 -5.23 4.80 12.17
CA GLU A 36 -6.32 5.75 12.41
C GLU A 36 -7.46 5.60 11.39
N ARG A 37 -7.13 5.43 10.10
CA ARG A 37 -8.14 5.13 9.06
C ARG A 37 -8.88 3.83 9.37
N LYS A 38 -8.15 2.76 9.73
CA LYS A 38 -8.75 1.47 10.12
C LYS A 38 -9.69 1.64 11.31
N ASN A 39 -9.29 2.39 12.34
CA ASN A 39 -10.12 2.61 13.52
C ASN A 39 -11.38 3.42 13.21
N ARG A 40 -11.30 4.45 12.35
CA ARG A 40 -12.48 5.19 11.87
C ARG A 40 -13.43 4.29 11.08
N MET A 41 -12.91 3.45 10.18
CA MET A 41 -13.74 2.51 9.40
C MET A 41 -14.42 1.45 10.27
N LYS A 42 -13.84 1.07 11.41
CA LYS A 42 -14.47 0.14 12.36
C LYS A 42 -15.67 0.74 13.10
N LYS A 43 -15.71 2.07 13.28
CA LYS A 43 -16.78 2.77 14.02
C LYS A 43 -18.10 2.87 13.24
N VAL A 44 -18.03 2.92 11.91
CA VAL A 44 -19.20 3.07 11.04
C VAL A 44 -19.61 1.73 10.41
N ARG A 45 -20.87 1.60 9.98
CA ARG A 45 -21.47 0.40 9.37
C ARG A 45 -22.19 0.76 8.06
N GLY A 46 -22.55 -0.24 7.26
CA GLY A 46 -23.32 -0.04 6.02
C GLY A 46 -22.67 0.92 5.03
N THR A 47 -23.49 1.68 4.31
CA THR A 47 -23.08 2.66 3.28
C THR A 47 -22.18 3.76 3.85
N ALA A 48 -22.31 4.10 5.14
CA ALA A 48 -21.47 5.10 5.80
C ALA A 48 -19.97 4.73 5.84
N LYS A 49 -19.61 3.44 5.71
CA LYS A 49 -18.21 3.00 5.58
C LYS A 49 -17.54 3.51 4.29
N ALA A 50 -18.29 3.59 3.19
CA ALA A 50 -17.75 4.00 1.89
C ALA A 50 -17.21 5.45 1.96
N ASN A 51 -17.91 6.32 2.67
CA ASN A 51 -17.56 7.73 2.82
C ASN A 51 -16.27 7.94 3.63
N VAL A 52 -16.05 7.14 4.68
CA VAL A 52 -14.83 7.22 5.51
C VAL A 52 -13.61 6.66 4.79
N GLY A 53 -13.80 5.65 3.93
CA GLY A 53 -12.73 5.05 3.13
C GLY A 53 -12.24 5.95 1.99
N ALA A 54 -13.14 6.71 1.37
CA ALA A 54 -12.87 7.53 0.19
C ALA A 54 -11.93 8.72 0.47
N GLY A 55 -11.72 9.11 1.74
CA GLY A 55 -10.78 10.19 2.08
C GLY A 55 -11.04 11.50 1.34
N LYS A 56 -12.30 11.77 0.95
CA LYS A 56 -12.68 12.96 0.18
C LYS A 56 -12.14 14.19 0.89
N LYS A 57 -11.26 14.94 0.21
CA LYS A 57 -11.06 16.35 0.50
C LYS A 57 -12.42 17.01 0.29
N LYS A 58 -12.96 17.63 1.34
CA LYS A 58 -13.94 18.70 1.14
C LYS A 58 -13.13 19.84 0.52
N GLU A 59 -13.48 20.24 -0.70
CA GLU A 59 -13.21 21.61 -1.15
C GLU A 59 -13.82 22.60 -0.15
#